data_AF-A0A804JA60-F1
#
_entry.id   AF-A0A804JA60-F1
#
_cell.length_a   1.000
_cell.length_b   1.000
_cell.length_c   1.000
_cell.angle_alpha   90.00
_cell.angle_beta   90.00
_cell.angle_gamma   90.00
#
_symmetry.space_group_name_H-M   'P 1'
#
loop_
_entity.id
_entity.type
_entity.pdbx_description
1 polymer ?
#
loop_
_entity_poly.entity_id
_entity_poly.type
_entity_poly.pdbx_seq_one_letter_code
_entity_poly.pdbx_strand_id
1 'polypeptide(L)'
;MDKAVNNCVVCILLIVLYVKICCSCYYHIYNLTELCRFSGAKIYPGNGIRFVRSDSPVFLLANSKCKRCFHNCLKPAKLTWTAMYRKQHKSDFCMHILVCIFCQEKTSYHSRSIVEATLEVIKKRRTEKAEVRDAAREAALREIKERIKKTKDEKKG
;
A
#
# COMPACT_ATOMS: atom_id res chain seq x y z
N MET A 1 2.60 -55.51 2.68
CA MET A 1 3.54 -54.70 3.51
C MET A 1 2.96 -53.33 3.84
N ASP A 2 1.63 -53.20 3.86
CA ASP A 2 0.95 -51.90 3.65
C ASP A 2 0.39 -51.27 4.93
N LYS A 3 0.33 -52.02 6.05
CA LYS A 3 -0.18 -51.50 7.33
C LYS A 3 0.81 -50.55 8.02
N ALA A 4 2.12 -50.74 7.84
CA ALA A 4 3.14 -49.89 8.45
C ALA A 4 3.18 -48.49 7.80
N VAL A 5 3.03 -48.40 6.48
CA VAL A 5 3.02 -47.13 5.74
C VAL A 5 1.78 -46.30 6.10
N ASN A 6 0.61 -46.95 6.21
CA ASN A 6 -0.63 -46.27 6.61
C ASN A 6 -0.59 -45.72 8.04
N ASN A 7 -0.01 -46.45 9.01
CA ASN A 7 0.16 -45.95 10.37
C ASN A 7 1.16 -44.78 10.46
N CYS A 8 2.24 -44.79 9.66
CA CYS A 8 3.16 -43.66 9.57
C CYS A 8 2.50 -42.41 8.97
N VAL A 9 1.71 -42.56 7.90
CA VAL A 9 1.00 -41.43 7.26
C VAL A 9 -0.07 -40.86 8.20
N VAL A 10 -0.82 -41.70 8.92
CA VAL A 10 -1.81 -41.25 9.92
C VAL A 10 -1.13 -40.54 11.10
N CYS A 11 0.00 -41.05 11.60
CA CYS A 11 0.78 -40.35 12.64
C CYS A 11 1.33 -39.01 12.16
N ILE A 12 1.88 -38.93 10.95
CA ILE A 12 2.39 -37.67 10.39
C ILE A 12 1.26 -36.66 10.18
N LEU A 13 0.11 -37.11 9.65
CA LEU A 13 -1.06 -36.24 9.48
C LEU A 13 -1.60 -35.75 10.83
N LEU A 14 -1.68 -36.61 11.85
CA LEU A 14 -2.10 -36.22 13.20
C LEU A 14 -1.12 -35.23 13.84
N ILE A 15 0.19 -35.43 13.70
CA ILE A 15 1.21 -34.50 14.20
C ILE A 15 1.10 -33.15 13.48
N VAL A 16 0.97 -33.14 12.15
CA VAL A 16 0.81 -31.90 11.38
C VAL A 16 -0.49 -31.18 11.72
N LEU A 17 -1.60 -31.90 11.89
CA LEU A 17 -2.88 -31.33 12.36
C LEU A 17 -2.76 -30.77 13.78
N TYR A 18 -2.13 -31.49 14.71
CA TYR A 18 -1.96 -31.04 16.10
C TYR A 18 -1.08 -29.79 16.19
N VAL A 19 0.01 -29.73 15.42
CA VAL A 19 0.87 -28.52 15.35
C VAL A 19 0.14 -27.36 14.68
N LYS A 20 -0.68 -27.59 13.65
CA LYS A 20 -1.45 -26.53 12.96
C LYS A 20 -2.60 -25.99 13.82
N ILE A 21 -3.28 -26.85 14.59
CA ILE A 21 -4.29 -26.47 15.58
C ILE A 21 -3.66 -25.72 16.76
N CYS A 22 -2.54 -26.23 17.29
CA CYS A 22 -1.84 -25.61 18.43
C CYS A 22 -1.23 -24.26 18.05
N CYS A 23 -0.68 -24.12 16.83
CA CYS A 23 -0.11 -22.86 16.34
C CYS A 23 -1.20 -21.82 16.02
N SER A 24 -2.36 -22.25 15.49
CA SER A 24 -3.48 -21.33 15.22
C SER A 24 -4.14 -20.80 16.51
N CYS A 25 -4.29 -21.64 17.55
CA CYS A 25 -4.74 -21.21 18.87
C CYS A 25 -3.76 -20.25 19.56
N TYR A 26 -2.45 -20.49 19.44
CA TYR A 26 -1.44 -19.58 19.94
C TYR A 26 -1.54 -18.23 19.21
N TYR A 27 -1.56 -18.22 17.87
CA TYR A 27 -1.69 -16.98 17.08
C TYR A 27 -2.98 -16.21 17.32
N HIS A 28 -4.10 -16.84 17.67
CA HIS A 28 -5.35 -16.14 17.98
C HIS A 28 -5.27 -15.32 19.28
N ILE A 29 -4.49 -15.77 20.27
CA ILE A 29 -4.31 -15.05 21.54
C ILE A 29 -3.44 -13.80 21.38
N TYR A 30 -2.45 -13.81 20.48
CA TYR A 30 -1.56 -12.65 20.24
C TYR A 30 -2.13 -11.57 19.32
N ASN A 31 -3.23 -11.84 18.61
CA ASN A 31 -3.83 -10.89 17.68
C ASN A 31 -4.97 -10.04 18.28
N LEU A 32 -5.48 -10.38 19.47
CA LEU A 32 -6.54 -9.59 20.14
C LEU A 32 -5.95 -8.57 21.12
N THR A 33 -5.01 -7.75 20.65
CA THR A 33 -4.50 -6.62 21.44
C THR A 33 -5.34 -5.39 21.17
N GLU A 34 -6.14 -4.98 22.16
CA GLU A 34 -6.94 -3.77 22.08
C GLU A 34 -6.09 -2.54 22.40
N LEU A 35 -6.53 -1.35 21.97
CA LEU A 35 -5.86 -0.09 22.28
C LEU A 35 -6.64 0.71 23.32
N CYS A 36 -5.92 1.21 24.32
CA CYS A 36 -6.48 2.14 25.29
C CYS A 36 -6.90 3.44 24.62
N ARG A 37 -8.17 3.84 24.77
CA ARG A 37 -8.70 5.05 24.16
C ARG A 37 -8.08 6.34 24.70
N PHE A 38 -7.60 6.33 25.94
CA PHE A 38 -7.02 7.51 26.60
C PHE A 38 -5.52 7.65 26.35
N SER A 39 -4.76 6.60 26.65
CA SER A 39 -3.28 6.64 26.59
C SER A 39 -2.70 6.20 25.26
N GLY A 40 -3.44 5.42 24.46
CA GLY A 40 -2.94 4.74 23.27
C GLY A 40 -2.05 3.53 23.57
N ALA A 41 -1.98 3.06 24.82
CA ALA A 41 -1.24 1.86 25.19
C ALA A 41 -1.96 0.59 24.73
N LYS A 42 -1.20 -0.45 24.36
CA LYS A 42 -1.74 -1.77 24.03
C LYS A 42 -2.27 -2.45 25.30
N ILE A 43 -3.44 -3.05 25.20
CA ILE A 43 -4.14 -3.81 26.24
C ILE A 43 -4.16 -5.27 25.79
N TYR A 44 -3.54 -6.12 26.58
CA TYR A 44 -3.57 -7.56 26.40
C TYR A 44 -4.84 -8.14 27.05
N PRO A 45 -5.34 -9.31 26.58
CA PRO A 45 -6.49 -9.96 27.19
C PRO A 45 -6.25 -10.19 28.70
N GLY A 46 -7.31 -10.01 29.50
CA GLY A 46 -7.26 -10.08 30.96
C GLY A 46 -6.81 -8.80 31.66
N ASN A 47 -6.37 -7.78 30.92
CA ASN A 47 -5.94 -6.50 31.48
C ASN A 47 -6.89 -5.35 31.13
N GLY A 48 -6.86 -4.30 31.95
CA GLY A 48 -7.60 -3.08 31.73
C GLY A 48 -9.04 -3.09 32.24
N ILE A 49 -9.74 -2.00 31.96
CA ILE A 49 -11.09 -1.72 32.43
C ILE A 49 -11.91 -1.28 31.22
N ARG A 50 -13.08 -1.90 31.04
CA ARG A 50 -14.08 -1.51 30.04
C ARG A 50 -15.10 -0.61 30.72
N PHE A 51 -15.11 0.67 30.36
CA PHE A 51 -16.05 1.66 30.87
C PHE A 51 -17.11 1.96 29.80
N VAL A 52 -18.39 1.74 30.11
CA VAL A 52 -19.51 2.04 29.22
C VAL A 52 -20.17 3.32 29.71
N ARG A 53 -20.28 4.34 28.84
CA ARG A 53 -20.99 5.58 29.16
C ARG A 53 -22.48 5.43 28.86
N SER A 54 -23.32 6.24 29.52
CA SER A 54 -24.77 6.34 29.27
C SER A 54 -25.13 6.44 27.79
N ASP A 55 -24.34 7.19 27.02
CA ASP A 55 -24.63 7.48 25.61
C ASP A 55 -24.23 6.34 24.67
N SER A 56 -23.96 5.14 25.22
CA SER A 56 -23.50 3.91 24.56
C SER A 56 -22.00 3.74 24.21
N PRO A 57 -21.08 4.73 24.18
CA PRO A 57 -19.71 4.45 23.77
C PRO A 57 -18.98 3.64 24.84
N VAL A 58 -18.25 2.62 24.36
CA VAL A 58 -17.41 1.75 25.18
C VAL A 58 -15.97 2.26 25.13
N PHE A 59 -15.43 2.60 26.30
CA PHE A 59 -14.06 3.06 26.46
C PHE A 59 -13.21 1.95 27.09
N LEU A 60 -12.16 1.55 26.38
CA LEU A 60 -11.14 0.65 26.92
C LEU A 60 -10.02 1.47 27.55
N LEU A 61 -9.75 1.20 28.82
CA LEU A 61 -8.77 1.91 29.63
C LEU A 61 -7.74 0.91 30.14
N ALA A 62 -6.45 1.18 29.92
CA ALA A 62 -5.39 0.24 30.31
C ALA A 62 -5.23 0.11 31.84
N ASN A 63 -5.20 1.23 32.56
CA ASN A 63 -4.88 1.27 33.99
C ASN A 63 -5.87 2.13 34.77
N SER A 64 -5.90 1.96 36.10
CA SER A 64 -6.65 2.81 37.03
C SER A 64 -6.28 4.31 36.90
N LYS A 65 -5.02 4.61 36.59
CA LYS A 65 -4.56 5.97 36.25
C LYS A 65 -5.33 6.55 35.06
N CYS A 66 -5.53 5.78 33.99
CA CYS A 66 -6.29 6.22 32.82
C CYS A 66 -7.76 6.46 33.19
N LYS A 67 -8.35 5.58 34.02
CA LYS A 67 -9.72 5.74 34.54
C LYS A 67 -9.89 7.02 35.35
N ARG A 68 -9.00 7.29 36.31
CA ARG A 68 -9.04 8.52 37.11
C ARG A 68 -8.93 9.77 36.24
N CYS A 69 -7.96 9.81 35.31
CA CYS A 69 -7.81 10.96 34.42
C CYS A 69 -9.03 11.17 33.50
N PHE A 70 -9.66 10.07 33.06
CA PHE A 70 -10.85 10.10 32.22
C PHE A 70 -12.08 10.67 32.99
N HIS A 71 -12.31 10.23 34.23
CA HIS A 71 -13.39 10.77 35.06
C HIS A 71 -13.16 12.22 35.47
N ASN A 72 -11.91 12.63 35.64
CA ASN A 72 -11.54 14.03 35.89
C ASN A 72 -11.63 14.92 34.63
N CYS A 73 -12.14 14.39 33.52
CA CYS A 73 -12.29 15.11 32.25
C CYS A 73 -10.97 15.74 31.74
N LEU A 74 -9.83 15.13 32.07
CA LEU A 74 -8.53 15.61 31.58
C LEU A 74 -8.39 15.27 30.10
N LYS A 75 -7.93 16.25 29.32
CA LYS A 75 -7.69 16.05 27.89
C LYS A 75 -6.36 15.31 27.68
N PRO A 76 -6.33 14.15 27.00
CA PRO A 76 -5.09 13.39 26.78
C PRO A 76 -4.05 14.21 26.00
N ALA A 77 -4.49 15.08 25.09
CA ALA A 77 -3.66 16.03 24.35
C ALA A 77 -2.79 16.96 25.22
N LYS A 78 -3.13 17.17 26.50
CA LYS A 78 -2.35 17.99 27.44
C LYS A 78 -1.40 17.19 28.33
N LEU A 79 -1.48 15.85 28.31
CA LEU A 79 -0.71 14.98 29.19
C LEU A 79 0.49 14.36 28.44
N THR A 80 1.69 14.76 28.85
CA THR A 80 2.98 14.43 28.20
C THR A 80 3.20 12.94 27.94
N TRP A 81 2.76 12.08 28.85
CA TRP A 81 2.97 10.63 28.79
C TRP A 81 1.99 9.89 27.85
N THR A 82 0.99 10.57 27.28
CA THR A 82 0.02 9.93 26.37
C THR A 82 0.52 9.91 24.93
N ALA A 83 0.06 8.95 24.14
CA ALA A 83 0.39 8.89 22.72
C ALA A 83 -0.16 10.10 21.93
N MET A 84 -1.33 10.62 22.34
CA MET A 84 -1.93 11.79 21.68
C MET A 84 -1.08 13.05 21.84
N TYR A 85 -0.53 13.29 23.03
CA TYR A 85 0.37 14.41 23.27
C TYR A 85 1.62 14.33 22.40
N ARG A 86 2.29 13.18 22.38
CA ARG A 86 3.52 12.98 21.60
C ARG A 86 3.30 13.16 20.10
N LYS A 87 2.16 12.68 19.59
CA LYS A 87 1.75 12.87 18.18
C LYS A 87 1.60 14.35 17.82
N GLN A 88 1.01 15.16 18.70
CA GLN A 88 0.84 16.60 18.45
C GLN A 88 2.15 17.37 18.54
N HIS A 89 3.01 17.01 19.48
CA HIS A 89 4.28 17.69 19.74
C HIS A 89 5.44 17.15 18.87
N LYS A 90 5.13 16.32 17.86
CA LYS A 90 6.08 15.72 16.91
C LYS A 90 7.29 15.03 17.58
N SER A 91 7.11 14.55 18.81
CA SER A 91 8.20 13.86 19.53
C SER A 91 8.42 12.44 19.01
N ASP A 92 7.45 11.89 18.26
CA ASP A 92 7.57 10.57 17.64
C ASP A 92 8.31 10.67 16.29
N PHE A 93 9.56 10.20 16.25
CA PHE A 93 10.44 10.14 15.07
C PHE A 93 9.78 9.46 13.84
N CYS A 94 8.80 8.58 14.08
CA CYS A 94 8.11 7.80 13.05
C CYS A 94 7.29 8.64 12.06
N MET A 95 6.79 9.82 12.47
CA MET A 95 6.05 10.71 11.56
C MET A 95 6.94 11.27 10.43
N HIS A 96 8.23 11.46 10.70
CA HIS A 96 9.19 11.87 9.66
C HIS A 96 9.39 10.76 8.63
N ILE A 97 9.50 9.50 9.08
CA ILE A 97 9.70 8.34 8.21
C ILE A 97 8.52 8.13 7.24
N LEU A 98 7.27 8.25 7.72
CA LEU A 98 6.09 8.10 6.86
C LEU A 98 5.98 9.20 5.81
N VAL A 99 6.35 10.44 6.16
CA VAL A 99 6.42 11.55 5.19
C VAL A 99 7.51 11.27 4.15
N CYS A 100 8.69 10.80 4.56
CA CYS A 100 9.76 10.43 3.64
C CYS A 100 9.36 9.29 2.68
N ILE A 101 8.63 8.29 3.17
CA ILE A 101 8.10 7.18 2.33
C ILE A 101 7.05 7.70 1.35
N PHE A 102 6.14 8.57 1.79
CA PHE A 102 5.09 9.09 0.92
C PHE A 102 5.60 10.12 -0.11
N CYS A 103 6.67 10.85 0.23
CA CYS A 103 7.31 11.82 -0.65
C CYS A 103 8.36 11.21 -1.58
N GLN A 104 8.55 9.88 -1.56
CA GLN A 104 9.39 9.22 -2.56
C GLN A 104 8.75 9.38 -3.94
N GLU A 105 9.40 10.13 -4.81
CA GLU A 105 9.03 10.20 -6.22
C GLU A 105 9.06 8.79 -6.83
N LYS A 106 8.01 8.47 -7.59
CA LYS A 106 7.99 7.22 -8.34
C LYS A 106 9.10 7.28 -9.38
N THR A 107 10.11 6.42 -9.22
CA THR A 107 11.16 6.25 -10.23
C THR A 107 10.52 5.95 -11.59
N SER A 108 10.76 6.82 -12.57
CA SER A 108 10.23 6.61 -13.92
C SER A 108 11.03 5.53 -14.64
N TYR A 109 10.33 4.63 -15.33
CA TYR A 109 10.97 3.58 -16.10
C TYR A 109 11.70 4.16 -17.32
N HIS A 110 12.99 3.84 -17.47
CA HIS A 110 13.77 4.25 -18.63
C HIS A 110 13.29 3.54 -19.91
N SER A 111 13.02 4.31 -20.97
CA SER A 111 12.65 3.74 -22.28
C SER A 111 13.82 2.96 -22.89
N ARG A 112 13.63 1.67 -23.19
CA ARG A 112 14.63 0.83 -23.86
C ARG A 112 14.68 1.09 -25.37
N SER A 113 15.79 0.71 -26.01
CA SER A 113 15.88 0.64 -27.48
C SER A 113 14.98 -0.48 -28.01
N ILE A 114 14.48 -0.30 -29.23
CA ILE A 114 13.70 -1.29 -29.96
C ILE A 114 14.61 -1.83 -31.07
N VAL A 115 14.46 -3.11 -31.45
CA VAL A 115 15.42 -3.87 -32.28
C VAL A 115 15.98 -3.10 -33.49
N GLU A 116 15.14 -2.37 -34.22
CA GLU A 116 15.55 -1.64 -35.44
C GLU A 116 15.75 -0.13 -35.23
N ALA A 117 15.45 0.39 -34.04
CA ALA A 117 15.52 1.81 -33.73
C ALA A 117 16.36 2.02 -32.47
N THR A 118 17.54 2.60 -32.65
CA THR A 118 18.39 2.99 -31.54
C THR A 118 17.70 4.08 -30.70
N LEU A 119 18.03 4.12 -29.41
CA LEU A 119 17.41 4.98 -28.42
C LEU A 119 17.55 6.48 -28.76
N GLU A 120 18.60 6.84 -29.49
CA GLU A 120 18.88 8.19 -29.97
C GLU A 120 17.92 8.65 -31.07
N VAL A 121 17.59 7.76 -32.01
CA VAL A 121 16.63 8.05 -33.09
C VAL A 121 15.23 8.27 -32.51
N ILE A 122 14.84 7.44 -31.53
CA ILE A 122 13.55 7.56 -30.84
C ILE A 122 13.43 8.89 -30.10
N LYS A 123 14.51 9.32 -29.42
CA LYS A 123 14.55 10.63 -28.73
C LYS A 123 14.44 11.77 -29.73
N LYS A 124 15.23 11.76 -30.80
CA LYS A 124 15.19 12.79 -31.85
C LYS A 124 13.79 12.95 -32.44
N ARG A 125 13.16 11.83 -32.84
CA ARG A 125 11.79 11.82 -33.37
C ARG A 125 10.73 12.32 -32.38
N ARG A 126 10.92 12.10 -31.08
CA ARG A 126 10.01 12.61 -30.03
C ARG A 126 10.17 14.10 -29.78
N THR A 127 11.38 14.63 -29.92
CA THR A 127 11.69 16.05 -29.67
C THR A 127 11.44 16.98 -30.86
N GLU A 128 11.12 16.43 -32.03
CA GLU A 128 10.78 17.22 -33.21
C GLU A 128 9.59 18.14 -32.94
N LYS A 129 9.74 19.42 -33.30
CA LYS A 129 8.70 20.44 -33.16
C LYS A 129 7.49 20.07 -34.01
N ALA A 130 6.29 20.46 -33.55
CA ALA A 130 5.04 20.15 -34.24
C ALA A 130 5.03 20.61 -35.70
N GLU A 131 5.56 21.80 -35.97
CA GLU A 131 5.66 22.41 -37.29
C GLU A 131 6.42 21.54 -38.31
N VAL A 132 7.52 20.91 -37.88
CA VAL A 132 8.33 20.03 -38.75
C VAL A 132 7.55 18.75 -39.08
N ARG A 133 6.78 18.23 -38.12
CA ARG A 133 5.94 17.03 -38.32
C ARG A 133 4.78 17.31 -39.27
N ASP A 134 4.15 18.49 -39.15
CA ASP A 134 3.02 18.86 -40.00
C ASP A 134 3.47 19.17 -41.44
N ALA A 135 4.62 19.83 -41.63
CA ALA A 135 5.23 20.02 -42.94
C ALA A 135 5.56 18.68 -43.64
N ALA A 136 6.07 17.69 -42.89
CA ALA A 136 6.34 16.35 -43.42
C ALA A 136 5.05 15.60 -43.81
N ARG A 137 3.97 15.75 -43.03
CA ARG A 137 2.65 15.20 -43.37
C ARG A 137 2.10 15.83 -44.64
N GLU A 138 2.17 17.15 -44.77
CA GLU A 138 1.68 17.87 -45.95
C GLU A 138 2.48 17.56 -47.21
N ALA A 139 3.80 17.34 -47.10
CA ALA A 139 4.62 16.87 -48.20
C ALA A 139 4.21 15.46 -48.66
N ALA A 140 4.03 14.52 -47.72
CA ALA A 140 3.58 13.17 -48.02
C ALA A 140 2.18 13.14 -48.65
N LEU A 141 1.24 13.94 -48.14
CA LEU A 141 -0.10 14.06 -48.69
C LEU A 141 -0.10 14.62 -50.12
N ARG A 142 0.81 15.56 -50.44
CA ARG A 142 0.98 16.07 -51.80
C ARG A 142 1.48 15.00 -52.76
N GLU A 143 2.52 14.25 -52.38
CA GLU A 143 3.06 13.16 -53.20
C GLU A 143 2.01 12.06 -53.46
N ILE A 144 1.21 11.71 -52.45
CA ILE A 144 0.11 10.74 -52.61
C ILE A 144 -0.94 11.26 -53.58
N LYS A 145 -1.35 12.53 -53.46
CA LYS A 145 -2.33 13.15 -54.37
C LYS A 145 -1.83 13.17 -55.82
N GLU A 146 -0.54 13.45 -56.03
CA GLU A 146 0.07 13.44 -57.36
C GLU A 146 0.13 12.03 -57.97
N ARG A 147 0.44 11.00 -57.18
CA ARG A 147 0.37 9.60 -57.63
C ARG A 147 -1.05 9.18 -57.99
N ILE A 148 -2.04 9.59 -57.21
CA ILE A 148 -3.46 9.32 -57.49
C ILE A 148 -3.92 10.06 -58.76
N LYS A 149 -3.44 11.28 -59.00
CA LYS A 149 -3.76 12.02 -60.22
C LYS A 149 -3.21 11.30 -61.46
N LYS A 150 -1.93 10.92 -61.45
CA LYS A 150 -1.29 10.17 -62.56
C LYS A 150 -2.03 8.87 -62.88
N THR A 151 -2.35 8.07 -61.86
CA THR A 151 -3.09 6.80 -62.05
C THR A 151 -4.54 6.99 -62.49
N LYS A 152 -5.17 8.14 -62.18
CA LYS A 152 -6.50 8.50 -62.72
C LYS A 152 -6.42 8.94 -64.18
N ASP A 153 -5.39 9.69 -64.55
CA ASP A 153 -5.18 10.15 -65.93
C ASP A 153 -4.87 8.94 -66.85
N GLU A 154 -4.08 7.97 -66.38
CA GLU A 154 -3.81 6.69 -67.07
C GLU A 154 -5.05 5.81 -67.25
N LYS A 155 -6.04 5.89 -66.34
CA LYS A 155 -7.30 5.13 -66.42
C LYS A 155 -8.38 5.80 -67.27
N LYS A 156 -8.19 7.06 -67.66
CA LYS A 156 -9.19 7.86 -68.39
C LYS A 156 -8.91 7.91 -69.89
N GLY A 157 -7.70 7.54 -70.32
CA GLY A 157 -7.38 7.18 -71.71
C GLY A 157 -7.72 5.73 -71.99
#